data_AF-I6QMD6-F1
#
_entry.id   AF-I6QMD6-F1
#
_cell.length_a   1.000
_cell.length_b   1.000
_cell.length_c   1.000
_cell.angle_alpha   90.00
_cell.angle_beta   90.00
_cell.angle_gamma   90.00
#
_symmetry.space_group_name_H-M   'P 1'
#
loop_
_entity.id
_entity.type
_entity.pdbx_description
1 polymer ?
#
loop_
_entity_poly.entity_id
_entity_poly.type
_entity_poly.pdbx_seq_one_letter_code
_entity_poly.pdbx_strand_id
1 'polypeptide(L)'
;AEHELNCSTSTVRMVGSSGANLFASVSAGVCALWGPLHGGANMAVIQMLEQIIKADISVKDYIAMVKDSKNKIRLMGFGHPV
;
A
#
# COMPACT_ATOMS: atom_id res chain seq x y z
N ALA A 1 16.60 -0.06 -3.47
CA ALA A 1 15.73 1.06 -3.04
C ALA A 1 15.44 0.83 -1.56
N GLU A 2 15.74 1.81 -0.72
CA GLU A 2 15.60 1.77 0.73
C GLU A 2 14.61 2.88 1.14
N HIS A 3 13.73 2.60 2.08
CA HIS A 3 12.72 3.54 2.59
C HIS A 3 12.73 3.50 4.13
N GLU A 4 13.94 3.65 4.68
CA GLU A 4 14.28 3.75 6.10
C GLU A 4 13.57 2.70 6.98
N LEU A 5 12.92 3.11 8.08
CA LEU A 5 12.30 2.22 9.06
C LEU A 5 10.81 2.00 8.76
N ASN A 6 10.48 1.62 7.53
CA ASN A 6 9.13 1.18 7.18
C ASN A 6 8.76 -0.16 7.85
N CYS A 7 7.48 -0.57 7.72
CA CYS A 7 6.94 -1.77 8.34
C CYS A 7 7.78 -3.04 8.01
N SER A 8 8.07 -3.31 6.73
CA SER A 8 8.83 -4.51 6.35
C SER A 8 10.28 -4.46 6.84
N THR A 9 10.95 -3.30 6.76
CA THR A 9 12.33 -3.17 7.27
C THR A 9 12.39 -3.39 8.78
N SER A 10 11.40 -2.87 9.51
CA SER A 10 11.27 -3.08 10.96
C SER A 10 10.98 -4.56 11.29
N THR A 11 10.14 -5.25 10.52
CA THR A 11 9.88 -6.69 10.69
C THR A 11 11.14 -7.53 10.50
N VAL A 12 11.95 -7.26 9.46
CA VAL A 12 13.21 -7.98 9.23
C VAL A 12 14.14 -7.82 10.44
N ARG A 13 14.24 -6.59 10.98
CA ARG A 13 15.07 -6.32 12.17
C ARG A 13 14.57 -7.03 13.41
N MET A 14 13.26 -7.02 13.64
CA MET A 14 12.64 -7.68 14.80
C MET A 14 12.88 -9.19 14.77
N VAL A 15 12.63 -9.84 13.63
CA VAL A 15 12.85 -11.29 13.48
C VAL A 15 14.34 -11.63 13.54
N GLY A 16 15.20 -10.84 12.91
CA GLY A 16 16.65 -11.05 12.94
C GLY A 16 17.25 -10.91 14.34
N SER A 17 16.67 -10.08 15.20
CA SER A 17 17.17 -9.85 16.57
C SER A 17 17.12 -11.09 17.47
N SER A 18 16.29 -12.08 17.13
CA SER A 18 16.23 -13.36 17.85
C SER A 18 17.27 -14.38 17.38
N GLY A 19 18.16 -14.00 16.45
CA GLY A 19 19.12 -14.92 15.83
C GLY A 19 18.50 -15.83 14.76
N ALA A 20 17.32 -15.48 14.23
CA ALA A 20 16.70 -16.23 13.13
C ALA A 20 17.59 -16.21 11.88
N ASN A 21 17.60 -17.32 11.14
CA ASN A 21 18.32 -17.43 9.87
C ASN A 21 17.92 -16.27 8.93
N LEU A 22 18.91 -15.72 8.21
CA LEU A 22 18.75 -14.70 7.19
C LEU A 22 17.55 -14.96 6.25
N PHE A 23 17.38 -16.18 5.75
CA PHE A 23 16.27 -16.50 4.86
C PHE A 23 14.91 -16.33 5.54
N ALA A 24 14.78 -16.70 6.81
CA ALA A 24 13.56 -16.53 7.59
C ALA A 24 13.27 -15.04 7.87
N SER A 25 14.31 -14.29 8.25
CA SER A 25 14.22 -12.84 8.51
C SER A 25 13.78 -12.06 7.27
N VAL A 26 14.35 -12.36 6.11
CA VAL A 26 13.95 -11.73 4.83
C VAL A 26 12.54 -12.15 4.43
N SER A 27 12.19 -13.44 4.58
CA SER A 27 10.84 -13.93 4.27
C SER A 27 9.77 -13.22 5.11
N ALA A 28 10.05 -12.95 6.38
CA ALA A 28 9.14 -12.17 7.23
C ALA A 28 8.95 -10.72 6.71
N GLY A 29 10.02 -10.10 6.22
CA GLY A 29 9.94 -8.79 5.55
C GLY A 29 9.06 -8.82 4.29
N VAL A 30 9.17 -9.87 3.47
CA VAL A 30 8.33 -10.05 2.28
C VAL A 30 6.86 -10.21 2.68
N CYS A 31 6.56 -11.00 3.70
CA CYS A 31 5.20 -11.16 4.22
C CYS A 31 4.63 -9.83 4.74
N ALA A 32 5.43 -9.04 5.45
CA ALA A 32 5.03 -7.70 5.91
C ALA A 32 4.79 -6.74 4.74
N LEU A 33 5.63 -6.78 3.70
CA LEU A 33 5.45 -6.01 2.48
C LEU A 33 4.19 -6.39 1.72
N TRP A 34 3.82 -7.67 1.69
CA TRP A 34 2.62 -8.11 0.98
C TRP A 34 1.30 -7.58 1.61
N GLY A 35 1.34 -7.08 2.84
CA GLY A 35 0.18 -6.49 3.50
C GLY A 35 -0.47 -5.37 2.66
N PRO A 36 -1.82 -5.29 2.63
CA PRO A 36 -2.54 -4.31 1.80
C PRO A 36 -2.21 -2.86 2.15
N LEU A 37 -1.84 -2.60 3.40
CA LEU A 37 -1.46 -1.28 3.91
C LEU A 37 0.03 -0.94 3.70
N HIS A 38 0.84 -1.89 3.23
CA HIS A 38 2.26 -1.66 2.96
C HIS A 38 2.53 -1.72 1.45
N GLY A 39 2.82 -2.89 0.88
CA GLY A 39 3.08 -3.06 -0.56
C GLY A 39 1.82 -3.19 -1.43
N GLY A 40 0.65 -3.44 -0.83
CA GLY A 40 -0.61 -3.56 -1.56
C GLY A 40 -1.18 -2.25 -2.09
N ALA A 41 -0.63 -1.09 -1.68
CA ALA A 41 -1.08 0.22 -2.15
C ALA A 41 -1.03 0.35 -3.69
N ASN A 42 -0.02 -0.23 -4.34
CA ASN A 42 0.10 -0.22 -5.79
C ASN A 42 -1.05 -0.98 -6.47
N MET A 43 -1.44 -2.13 -5.92
CA MET A 43 -2.58 -2.89 -6.45
C MET A 43 -3.89 -2.12 -6.28
N ALA A 44 -4.06 -1.41 -5.15
CA ALA A 44 -5.23 -0.57 -4.92
C ALA A 44 -5.33 0.58 -5.96
N VAL A 45 -4.20 1.14 -6.41
CA VAL A 45 -4.17 2.13 -7.50
C VAL A 45 -4.65 1.51 -8.81
N ILE A 46 -4.14 0.33 -9.18
CA ILE A 46 -4.54 -0.35 -10.41
C ILE A 46 -6.03 -0.69 -10.38
N GLN A 47 -6.52 -1.26 -9.28
CA GLN A 47 -7.94 -1.59 -9.11
C GLN A 47 -8.84 -0.34 -9.21
N MET A 48 -8.42 0.77 -8.62
CA MET A 48 -9.12 2.05 -8.74
C MET A 48 -9.21 2.51 -10.21
N LEU A 49 -8.09 2.49 -10.93
CA LEU A 49 -8.06 2.88 -12.35
C LEU A 49 -8.92 1.96 -13.22
N GLU A 50 -8.87 0.65 -13.00
CA GLU A 50 -9.72 -0.30 -13.70
C GLU A 50 -11.21 -0.06 -13.45
N GLN A 51 -11.58 0.31 -12.21
CA GLN A 51 -12.97 0.63 -11.87
C GLN A 51 -13.46 1.89 -12.58
N ILE A 52 -12.61 2.94 -12.65
CA ILE A 52 -12.93 4.17 -13.37
C ILE A 52 -13.17 3.88 -14.86
N ILE A 53 -12.29 3.07 -15.47
CA ILE A 53 -12.41 2.69 -16.89
C ILE A 53 -13.65 1.84 -17.13
N LYS A 54 -13.90 0.82 -16.30
CA LYS A 54 -15.07 -0.08 -16.46
C LYS A 54 -16.40 0.65 -16.30
N ALA A 55 -16.44 1.68 -15.45
CA ALA A 55 -17.64 2.47 -15.21
C ALA A 55 -17.79 3.67 -16.16
N ASP A 56 -16.85 3.86 -17.10
CA ASP A 56 -16.81 5.01 -18.03
C ASP A 56 -16.93 6.38 -17.32
N ILE A 57 -16.31 6.48 -16.13
CA ILE A 57 -16.37 7.68 -15.30
C ILE A 57 -15.26 8.64 -15.74
N SER A 58 -15.60 9.90 -15.98
CA SER A 58 -14.59 10.92 -16.27
C SER A 58 -13.71 11.19 -15.03
N VAL A 59 -12.45 11.54 -15.26
CA VAL A 59 -11.52 11.89 -14.17
C VAL A 59 -12.08 13.01 -13.30
N LYS A 60 -12.79 13.99 -13.90
CA LYS A 60 -13.38 15.11 -13.19
C LYS A 60 -14.48 14.66 -12.23
N ASP A 61 -15.33 13.73 -12.66
CA ASP A 61 -16.43 13.20 -11.86
C ASP A 61 -15.90 12.33 -10.72
N TYR A 62 -14.89 11.49 -11.00
CA TYR A 62 -14.24 10.68 -9.96
C TYR A 62 -13.59 11.56 -8.88
N ILE A 63 -12.90 12.65 -9.28
CA ILE A 63 -12.33 13.61 -8.32
C ILE A 63 -13.44 14.31 -7.51
N ALA A 64 -14.58 14.64 -8.12
CA ALA A 64 -15.71 15.22 -7.40
C ALA A 64 -16.26 14.23 -6.35
N MET A 65 -16.36 12.94 -6.69
CA MET A 65 -16.79 11.89 -5.77
C MET A 65 -15.83 11.71 -4.59
N VAL A 66 -14.52 11.73 -4.83
CA VAL A 66 -13.49 11.65 -3.77
C VAL A 66 -13.56 12.86 -2.82
N LYS A 67 -13.88 14.05 -3.35
CA LYS A 67 -13.97 15.29 -2.55
C LYS A 67 -15.26 15.39 -1.73
N ASP A 68 -16.30 14.66 -2.12
CA ASP A 68 -17.54 14.60 -1.34
C ASP A 68 -17.32 13.78 -0.07
N SER A 69 -17.36 14.45 1.08
CA SER A 69 -17.16 13.84 2.40
C SER A 69 -18.22 12.80 2.77
N LYS A 70 -19.36 12.75 2.06
CA LYS A 70 -20.36 11.69 2.21
C LYS A 70 -19.90 10.38 1.57
N ASN A 71 -19.07 10.46 0.53
CA ASN A 71 -18.51 9.29 -0.14
C ASN A 71 -17.26 8.86 0.63
N LYS A 72 -17.26 7.64 1.19
CA LYS A 72 -16.08 7.06 1.85
C LYS A 72 -15.02 6.58 0.83
N ILE A 73 -14.89 7.26 -0.30
CA ILE A 73 -13.99 6.91 -1.39
C ILE A 73 -12.66 7.61 -1.15
N ARG A 74 -11.56 6.86 -1.20
CA ARG A 74 -10.21 7.40 -1.09
C ARG A 74 -9.54 7.42 -2.46
N LEU A 75 -8.73 8.44 -2.70
CA LEU A 75 -7.85 8.49 -3.85
C LEU A 75 -6.61 7.62 -3.56
N MET A 76 -6.59 6.41 -4.11
CA MET A 76 -5.48 5.48 -3.92
C MET A 76 -4.20 6.03 -4.56
N GLY A 77 -3.05 5.79 -3.93
CA GLY A 77 -1.75 6.30 -4.38
C GLY A 77 -1.46 7.76 -3.98
N PHE A 78 -2.34 8.39 -3.22
CA PHE A 78 -2.17 9.74 -2.69
C PHE A 78 -2.27 9.78 -1.17
N GLY A 79 -1.53 10.71 -0.58
CA GLY A 79 -1.30 10.77 0.87
C GLY A 79 -0.18 9.82 1.25
N HIS A 80 0.78 10.31 2.03
CA HIS A 80 1.89 9.50 2.49
C HIS A 80 2.19 9.86 3.93
N PRO A 81 2.05 8.93 4.88
CA PRO A 81 2.23 9.25 6.29
C PRO A 81 3.70 9.38 6.73
N VAL A 82 4.68 9.03 5.86
CA VAL A 82 6.09 8.65 6.18
C VAL A 82 6.25 8.21 7.64
#